data_AF-A0A351MKR6-F1
#
_entry.id   AF-A0A351MKR6-F1
#
_cell.length_a   1.000
_cell.length_b   1.000
_cell.length_c   1.000
_cell.angle_alpha   90.00
_cell.angle_beta   90.00
_cell.angle_gamma   90.00
#
_symmetry.space_group_name_H-M   'P 1'
#
loop_
_entity.id
_entity.type
_entity.pdbx_description
1 polymer ?
#
loop_
_entity_poly.entity_id
_entity_poly.type
_entity_poly.pdbx_seq_one_letter_code
_entity_poly.pdbx_strand_id
1 'polypeptide(L)'
;IDAGDRAADAADVASLLRAQGIEAELVAAAFDLEAEPHEGGDTRQVTIAPGSVLVPLAQPSNGLVRALCEPEPVLDEAFAEREEELLAAGASTAIYDVTAWSLPHRHGLTAWWAAEWPEVELSPLRPEFEPARVAYLLPMTTRAAYQAMCRLAGREDWTPRVLARPLVFGGRRYERGTAILHCGEHGGDLAARLAAVVAETGCELVSADRAWEGGAAQASLGSSYARPVRPTRLALVTREPTDALGAGWLAYLLEQVYHLPYTPLNARGLSAEVLREYDVLLLPNSDRYDQVFGAEAALLRNWLTAGGTAVGFGSQVASWLCAREGLSGAGPVRDLEAEGPSEKDAVVPLERQPQRIPGAVAWAETDPYSYLTYGCPAEITVPVVGSALFVGPPAGRTVVRLSARPPVGWVPQRMRPQLAGRAWCWQERVGAGQLVVFAIPPTFRASWPMLDRLWLNAALYATSHTRE
;
A
#
# COMPACT_ATOMS: atom_id res chain seq x y z
N ILE A 1 -14.28 -3.57 -15.44
CA ILE A 1 -13.67 -3.58 -14.08
C ILE A 1 -14.60 -2.78 -13.19
N ASP A 2 -15.29 -3.48 -12.30
CA ASP A 2 -16.33 -2.91 -11.45
C ASP A 2 -15.71 -2.20 -10.26
N ALA A 3 -16.06 -0.93 -10.09
CA ALA A 3 -15.59 -0.10 -9.00
C ALA A 3 -16.21 -0.52 -7.66
N GLY A 4 -17.46 -1.02 -7.62
CA GLY A 4 -18.20 -1.14 -6.37
C GLY A 4 -18.22 0.21 -5.61
N ASP A 5 -17.73 0.23 -4.37
CA ASP A 5 -17.52 1.44 -3.56
C ASP A 5 -16.11 2.07 -3.74
N ARG A 6 -15.32 1.55 -4.66
CA ARG A 6 -13.88 1.84 -4.88
C ARG A 6 -13.59 2.57 -6.19
N ALA A 7 -14.43 3.54 -6.56
CA ALA A 7 -14.27 4.34 -7.78
C ALA A 7 -12.86 4.97 -7.93
N ALA A 8 -12.24 5.35 -6.81
CA ALA A 8 -10.88 5.87 -6.77
C ALA A 8 -9.83 4.84 -7.24
N ASP A 9 -9.93 3.60 -6.78
CA ASP A 9 -9.04 2.52 -7.20
C ASP A 9 -9.25 2.14 -8.67
N ALA A 10 -10.50 2.17 -9.15
CA ALA A 10 -10.85 1.96 -10.55
C ALA A 10 -10.26 3.06 -11.45
N ALA A 11 -10.30 4.32 -11.03
CA ALA A 11 -9.67 5.43 -11.74
C ALA A 11 -8.13 5.30 -11.83
N ASP A 12 -7.48 4.79 -10.78
CA ASP A 12 -6.04 4.47 -10.81
C ASP A 12 -5.76 3.38 -11.87
N VAL A 13 -6.59 2.35 -11.98
CA VAL A 13 -6.47 1.31 -13.02
C VAL A 13 -6.66 1.90 -14.42
N ALA A 14 -7.69 2.71 -14.63
CA ALA A 14 -7.93 3.37 -15.92
C ALA A 14 -6.74 4.24 -16.34
N SER A 15 -6.15 4.98 -15.38
CA SER A 15 -4.96 5.79 -15.59
C SER A 15 -3.75 4.96 -16.02
N LEU A 16 -3.52 3.81 -15.37
CA LEU A 16 -2.44 2.89 -15.71
C LEU A 16 -2.61 2.27 -17.10
N LEU A 17 -3.83 1.86 -17.45
CA LEU A 17 -4.14 1.32 -18.78
C LEU A 17 -3.90 2.38 -19.87
N ARG A 18 -4.44 3.59 -19.70
CA ARG A 18 -4.23 4.70 -20.65
C ARG A 18 -2.77 5.09 -20.81
N ALA A 19 -1.97 5.00 -19.74
CA ALA A 19 -0.52 5.22 -19.83
C ALA A 19 0.21 4.19 -20.72
N GLN A 20 -0.38 3.02 -20.95
CA GLN A 20 0.10 2.00 -21.90
C GLN A 20 -0.53 2.14 -23.30
N GLY A 21 -1.29 3.21 -23.56
CA GLY A 21 -2.02 3.39 -24.82
C GLY A 21 -3.23 2.45 -24.95
N ILE A 22 -3.73 1.90 -23.83
CA ILE A 22 -4.95 1.10 -23.80
C ILE A 22 -6.16 2.02 -23.62
N GLU A 23 -7.16 1.85 -24.46
CA GLU A 23 -8.47 2.50 -24.29
C GLU A 23 -9.13 1.99 -23.01
N ALA A 24 -9.56 2.90 -22.14
CA ALA A 24 -10.21 2.57 -20.87
C ALA A 24 -11.12 3.75 -20.48
N GLU A 25 -12.42 3.55 -20.36
CA GLU A 25 -13.41 4.61 -20.11
C GLU A 25 -14.04 4.46 -18.72
N LEU A 26 -14.28 5.58 -18.03
CA LEU A 26 -15.00 5.58 -16.76
C LEU A 26 -16.49 5.76 -16.99
N VAL A 27 -17.32 5.00 -16.28
CA VAL A 27 -18.78 5.11 -16.38
C VAL A 27 -19.32 6.14 -15.40
N ALA A 28 -20.21 7.03 -15.84
CA ALA A 28 -20.77 8.11 -15.03
C ALA A 28 -21.88 7.65 -14.07
N ALA A 29 -22.68 6.65 -14.47
CA ALA A 29 -23.84 6.17 -13.72
C ALA A 29 -23.84 4.63 -13.60
N ALA A 30 -24.57 4.10 -12.62
CA ALA A 30 -24.78 2.65 -12.53
C ALA A 30 -25.60 2.15 -13.73
N PHE A 31 -25.31 0.94 -14.19
CA PHE A 31 -26.05 0.28 -15.27
C PHE A 31 -26.00 -1.24 -15.11
N ASP A 32 -26.97 -1.92 -15.71
CA ASP A 32 -27.05 -3.39 -15.71
C ASP A 32 -26.52 -3.95 -17.05
N LEU A 33 -25.81 -5.08 -16.99
CA LEU A 33 -25.46 -5.87 -18.17
C LEU A 33 -25.35 -7.36 -17.85
N GLU A 34 -25.44 -8.21 -18.89
CA GLU A 34 -25.02 -9.61 -18.78
C GLU A 34 -23.51 -9.73 -18.93
N ALA A 35 -22.87 -10.33 -17.93
CA ALA A 35 -21.43 -10.54 -17.95
C ALA A 35 -21.03 -11.84 -17.22
N GLU A 36 -19.90 -12.40 -17.63
CA GLU A 36 -19.24 -13.52 -16.98
C GLU A 36 -18.30 -13.01 -15.88
N PRO A 37 -18.26 -13.65 -14.70
CA PRO A 37 -17.24 -13.35 -13.69
C PRO A 37 -15.83 -13.43 -14.28
N HIS A 38 -14.97 -12.47 -13.92
CA HIS A 38 -13.60 -12.45 -14.40
C HIS A 38 -12.79 -13.71 -14.08
N GLU A 39 -13.07 -14.35 -12.95
CA GLU A 39 -12.45 -15.60 -12.48
C GLU A 39 -13.04 -16.87 -13.15
N GLY A 40 -14.02 -16.71 -14.04
CA GLY A 40 -14.77 -17.79 -14.68
C GLY A 40 -16.09 -18.11 -13.98
N GLY A 41 -17.06 -18.62 -14.74
CA GLY A 41 -18.36 -19.04 -14.24
C GLY A 41 -19.48 -18.81 -15.27
N ASP A 42 -20.73 -18.94 -14.84
CA ASP A 42 -21.88 -18.68 -15.71
C ASP A 42 -22.10 -17.18 -15.92
N THR A 43 -22.44 -16.79 -17.14
CA THR A 43 -22.90 -15.43 -17.46
C THR A 43 -24.17 -15.12 -16.67
N ARG A 44 -24.23 -13.91 -16.09
CA ARG A 44 -25.38 -13.45 -15.30
C ARG A 44 -25.56 -11.94 -15.41
N GLN A 45 -26.77 -11.48 -15.09
CA GLN A 45 -27.05 -10.06 -14.92
C GLN A 45 -26.29 -9.50 -13.71
N VAL A 46 -25.61 -8.38 -13.92
CA VAL A 46 -24.85 -7.67 -12.90
C VAL A 46 -25.07 -6.17 -13.02
N THR A 47 -25.15 -5.48 -11.88
CA THR A 47 -25.16 -4.02 -11.82
C THR A 47 -23.74 -3.52 -11.63
N ILE A 48 -23.25 -2.72 -12.57
CA ILE A 48 -21.92 -2.11 -12.52
C ILE A 48 -22.03 -0.73 -11.87
N ALA A 49 -21.15 -0.44 -10.91
CA ALA A 49 -21.18 0.81 -10.16
C ALA A 49 -20.67 2.01 -10.99
N PRO A 50 -21.08 3.25 -10.66
CA PRO A 50 -20.46 4.45 -11.22
C PRO A 50 -18.97 4.52 -10.87
N GLY A 51 -18.16 5.09 -11.76
CA GLY A 51 -16.69 5.11 -11.65
C GLY A 51 -16.00 3.81 -12.07
N SER A 52 -16.77 2.80 -12.50
CA SER A 52 -16.21 1.57 -13.07
C SER A 52 -15.48 1.83 -14.38
N VAL A 53 -14.52 0.96 -14.73
CA VAL A 53 -13.73 1.05 -15.96
C VAL A 53 -14.24 0.07 -17.01
N LEU A 54 -14.62 0.57 -18.18
CA LEU A 54 -14.85 -0.21 -19.38
C LEU A 54 -13.58 -0.24 -20.23
N VAL A 55 -13.13 -1.44 -20.59
CA VAL A 55 -11.91 -1.64 -21.38
C VAL A 55 -12.30 -2.43 -22.64
N PRO A 56 -12.39 -1.80 -23.81
CA PRO A 56 -12.81 -2.50 -25.02
C PRO A 56 -11.76 -3.53 -25.42
N LEU A 57 -12.15 -4.75 -25.76
CA LEU A 57 -11.20 -5.74 -26.31
C LEU A 57 -11.01 -5.60 -27.82
N ALA A 58 -11.88 -4.85 -28.50
CA ALA A 58 -11.79 -4.53 -29.92
C ALA A 58 -10.78 -3.38 -30.18
N GLN A 59 -9.57 -3.51 -29.65
CA GLN A 59 -8.47 -2.55 -29.83
C GLN A 59 -7.15 -3.28 -30.16
N PRO A 60 -6.17 -2.63 -30.82
CA PRO A 60 -4.88 -3.26 -31.17
C PRO A 60 -4.15 -3.90 -29.98
N SER A 61 -4.33 -3.32 -28.79
CA SER A 61 -3.69 -3.76 -27.54
C SER A 61 -4.41 -4.92 -26.84
N ASN A 62 -5.40 -5.59 -27.47
CA ASN A 62 -6.19 -6.68 -26.87
C ASN A 62 -5.33 -7.74 -26.15
N GLY A 63 -4.26 -8.22 -26.80
CA GLY A 63 -3.37 -9.22 -26.19
C GLY A 63 -2.74 -8.73 -24.87
N LEU A 64 -2.34 -7.46 -24.81
CA LEU A 64 -1.81 -6.84 -23.59
C LEU A 64 -2.91 -6.63 -22.54
N VAL A 65 -4.11 -6.18 -22.94
CA VAL A 65 -5.25 -6.04 -22.03
C VAL A 65 -5.56 -7.38 -21.37
N ARG A 66 -5.64 -8.46 -22.15
CA ARG A 66 -5.89 -9.81 -21.63
C ARG A 66 -4.80 -10.26 -20.67
N ALA A 67 -3.53 -10.03 -20.98
CA ALA A 67 -2.43 -10.39 -20.09
C ALA A 67 -2.43 -9.58 -18.77
N LEU A 68 -2.71 -8.28 -18.84
CA LEU A 68 -2.76 -7.40 -17.67
C LEU A 68 -3.99 -7.62 -16.80
N CYS A 69 -5.10 -8.04 -17.40
CA CYS A 69 -6.36 -8.30 -16.74
C CYS A 69 -6.68 -9.81 -16.75
N GLU A 70 -5.70 -10.70 -16.75
CA GLU A 70 -5.93 -12.14 -16.61
C GLU A 70 -6.25 -12.45 -15.14
N PRO A 71 -7.28 -13.24 -14.80
CA PRO A 71 -7.65 -13.51 -13.41
C PRO A 71 -6.58 -14.30 -12.67
N GLU A 72 -6.12 -15.40 -13.25
CA GLU A 72 -5.10 -16.25 -12.69
C GLU A 72 -4.34 -16.87 -13.86
N PRO A 73 -3.01 -16.75 -13.93
CA PRO A 73 -2.25 -17.52 -14.91
C PRO A 73 -2.32 -18.99 -14.52
N VAL A 74 -2.95 -19.79 -15.38
CA VAL A 74 -3.12 -21.22 -15.15
C VAL A 74 -1.75 -21.90 -15.24
N LEU A 75 -1.25 -22.37 -14.10
CA LEU A 75 -0.13 -23.31 -14.08
C LEU A 75 -0.65 -24.67 -14.53
N ASP A 76 0.01 -25.26 -15.51
CA ASP A 76 -0.26 -26.62 -15.96
C ASP A 76 -0.26 -27.58 -14.76
N GLU A 77 -1.27 -28.46 -14.68
CA GLU A 77 -1.49 -29.32 -13.51
C GLU A 77 -0.31 -30.26 -13.28
N ALA A 78 0.24 -30.86 -14.34
CA ALA A 78 1.41 -31.72 -14.23
C ALA A 78 2.66 -30.93 -13.79
N PHE A 79 2.81 -29.69 -14.24
CA PHE A 79 3.85 -28.80 -13.74
C PHE A 79 3.66 -28.46 -12.25
N ALA A 80 2.44 -28.11 -11.82
CA ALA A 80 2.15 -27.77 -10.43
C ALA A 80 2.35 -28.98 -9.49
N GLU A 81 1.95 -30.18 -9.91
CA GLU A 81 2.23 -31.43 -9.20
C GLU A 81 3.75 -31.67 -9.11
N ARG A 82 4.48 -31.46 -10.21
CA ARG A 82 5.93 -31.61 -10.22
C ARG A 82 6.63 -30.62 -9.27
N GLU A 83 6.13 -29.40 -9.17
CA GLU A 83 6.63 -28.41 -8.22
C GLU A 83 6.41 -28.85 -6.76
N GLU A 84 5.25 -29.42 -6.44
CA GLU A 84 4.98 -29.99 -5.11
C GLU A 84 5.89 -31.20 -4.82
N GLU A 85 6.15 -32.07 -5.80
CA GLU A 85 7.11 -33.18 -5.68
C GLU A 85 8.53 -32.69 -5.43
N LEU A 86 8.97 -31.65 -6.15
CA LEU A 86 10.30 -31.05 -5.97
C LEU A 86 10.43 -30.48 -4.56
N LEU A 87 9.42 -29.72 -4.13
CA LEU A 87 9.39 -29.17 -2.79
C LEU A 87 9.29 -30.26 -1.71
N ALA A 88 8.64 -31.40 -2.01
CA ALA A 88 8.60 -32.60 -1.17
C ALA A 88 9.89 -33.45 -1.25
N ALA A 89 10.78 -33.19 -2.20
CA ALA A 89 12.12 -33.77 -2.24
C ALA A 89 13.18 -32.86 -1.58
N GLY A 90 12.77 -31.68 -1.10
CA GLY A 90 13.67 -30.67 -0.54
C GLY A 90 14.42 -29.84 -1.60
N ALA A 91 13.93 -29.85 -2.84
CA ALA A 91 14.45 -29.00 -3.90
C ALA A 91 13.75 -27.63 -3.88
N SER A 92 14.41 -26.63 -4.46
CA SER A 92 13.78 -25.36 -4.76
C SER A 92 12.79 -25.49 -5.92
N THR A 93 11.72 -24.71 -5.87
CA THR A 93 10.78 -24.48 -6.98
C THR A 93 11.51 -24.06 -8.27
N ALA A 94 11.07 -24.55 -9.42
CA ALA A 94 11.55 -24.11 -10.73
C ALA A 94 10.90 -22.78 -11.18
N ILE A 95 9.92 -22.29 -10.44
CA ILE A 95 9.24 -21.02 -10.71
C ILE A 95 10.18 -19.87 -10.39
N TYR A 96 10.63 -19.18 -11.44
CA TYR A 96 11.59 -18.09 -11.35
C TYR A 96 10.94 -16.72 -11.05
N ASP A 97 9.64 -16.56 -11.30
CA ASP A 97 8.91 -15.29 -11.15
C ASP A 97 7.58 -15.44 -10.40
N VAL A 98 6.87 -14.33 -10.20
CA VAL A 98 5.53 -14.30 -9.60
C VAL A 98 4.53 -15.07 -10.47
N THR A 99 3.55 -15.67 -9.82
CA THR A 99 2.50 -16.50 -10.43
C THR A 99 1.15 -15.79 -10.43
N ALA A 100 1.11 -14.49 -10.18
CA ALA A 100 -0.10 -13.67 -10.28
C ALA A 100 0.23 -12.19 -10.53
N TRP A 101 -0.47 -11.56 -11.47
CA TRP A 101 -0.20 -10.17 -11.89
C TRP A 101 -1.43 -9.35 -12.34
N SER A 102 -2.65 -9.84 -12.10
CA SER A 102 -3.88 -9.18 -12.52
C SER A 102 -4.01 -7.75 -11.99
N LEU A 103 -4.22 -6.78 -12.87
CA LEU A 103 -4.45 -5.37 -12.51
C LEU A 103 -5.71 -5.19 -11.63
N PRO A 104 -6.88 -5.79 -11.95
CA PRO A 104 -8.04 -5.76 -11.07
C PRO A 104 -7.71 -6.29 -9.67
N HIS A 105 -7.11 -7.49 -9.55
CA HIS A 105 -6.79 -8.06 -8.24
C HIS A 105 -5.77 -7.23 -7.48
N ARG A 106 -4.75 -6.64 -8.12
CA ARG A 106 -3.78 -5.75 -7.45
C ARG A 106 -4.42 -4.49 -6.86
N HIS A 107 -5.56 -4.08 -7.39
CA HIS A 107 -6.37 -3.00 -6.83
C HIS A 107 -7.51 -3.51 -5.95
N GLY A 108 -7.68 -4.82 -5.79
CA GLY A 108 -8.79 -5.45 -5.06
C GLY A 108 -10.16 -5.13 -5.65
N LEU A 109 -10.23 -4.97 -6.98
CA LEU A 109 -11.44 -4.69 -7.73
C LEU A 109 -12.01 -5.97 -8.33
N THR A 110 -13.34 -6.05 -8.37
CA THR A 110 -14.05 -7.08 -9.11
C THR A 110 -13.98 -6.75 -10.60
N ALA A 111 -13.90 -7.78 -11.45
CA ALA A 111 -13.96 -7.61 -12.89
C ALA A 111 -14.93 -8.60 -13.52
N TRP A 112 -15.29 -8.32 -14.77
CA TRP A 112 -16.28 -9.07 -15.54
C TRP A 112 -15.88 -9.07 -17.01
N TRP A 113 -16.21 -10.15 -17.72
CA TRP A 113 -16.12 -10.24 -19.16
C TRP A 113 -17.51 -10.06 -19.78
N ALA A 114 -17.65 -9.10 -20.70
CA ALA A 114 -18.90 -8.84 -21.41
C ALA A 114 -18.71 -9.11 -22.90
N ALA A 115 -19.74 -9.68 -23.54
CA ALA A 115 -19.74 -9.95 -24.97
C ALA A 115 -19.98 -8.67 -25.80
N GLU A 116 -20.74 -7.72 -25.25
CA GLU A 116 -21.16 -6.49 -25.92
C GLU A 116 -20.69 -5.24 -25.18
N TRP A 117 -20.48 -4.17 -25.93
CA TRP A 117 -20.20 -2.86 -25.36
C TRP A 117 -21.52 -2.19 -24.93
N PRO A 118 -21.67 -1.78 -23.66
CA PRO A 118 -22.92 -1.21 -23.19
C PRO A 118 -23.08 0.25 -23.64
N GLU A 119 -24.32 0.67 -23.91
CA GLU A 119 -24.65 2.08 -24.17
C GLU A 119 -24.80 2.82 -22.84
N VAL A 120 -23.75 3.52 -22.42
CA VAL A 120 -23.68 4.18 -21.11
C VAL A 120 -23.08 5.58 -21.21
N GLU A 121 -23.44 6.44 -20.27
CA GLU A 121 -22.80 7.74 -20.11
C GLU A 121 -21.40 7.56 -19.53
N LEU A 122 -20.41 8.17 -20.18
CA LEU A 122 -19.02 8.15 -19.75
C LEU A 122 -18.69 9.40 -18.96
N SER A 123 -17.75 9.27 -18.02
CA SER A 123 -17.21 10.37 -17.23
C SER A 123 -15.74 10.61 -17.58
N PRO A 124 -15.26 11.87 -17.48
CA PRO A 124 -13.86 12.16 -17.67
C PRO A 124 -13.03 11.54 -16.54
N LEU A 125 -11.82 11.06 -16.89
CA LEU A 125 -10.85 10.56 -15.90
C LEU A 125 -10.40 11.65 -14.92
N ARG A 126 -10.36 12.91 -15.39
CA ARG A 126 -9.92 14.07 -14.60
C ARG A 126 -11.12 14.96 -14.29
N PRO A 127 -11.44 15.20 -13.00
CA PRO A 127 -12.46 16.16 -12.64
C PRO A 127 -11.99 17.59 -12.92
N GLU A 128 -12.94 18.49 -13.19
CA GLU A 128 -12.66 19.92 -13.34
C GLU A 128 -12.28 20.54 -11.99
N PHE A 129 -11.30 21.44 -12.00
CA PHE A 129 -10.90 22.19 -10.82
C PHE A 129 -11.64 23.52 -10.76
N GLU A 130 -12.35 23.75 -9.66
CA GLU A 130 -13.07 25.00 -9.39
C GLU A 130 -12.44 25.73 -8.19
N PRO A 131 -12.28 27.06 -8.21
CA PRO A 131 -11.85 27.81 -7.03
C PRO A 131 -12.86 27.71 -5.88
N ALA A 132 -12.37 27.69 -4.62
CA ALA A 132 -13.20 27.58 -3.42
C ALA A 132 -13.01 28.78 -2.48
N ARG A 133 -14.07 29.18 -1.78
CA ARG A 133 -14.00 30.28 -0.79
C ARG A 133 -13.57 29.84 0.60
N VAL A 134 -13.85 28.61 1.02
CA VAL A 134 -13.63 28.15 2.40
C VAL A 134 -12.52 27.12 2.50
N ALA A 135 -12.62 26.04 1.73
CA ALA A 135 -11.62 24.97 1.78
C ALA A 135 -11.61 24.11 0.52
N TYR A 136 -10.58 23.30 0.41
CA TYR A 136 -10.47 22.21 -0.55
C TYR A 136 -10.34 20.88 0.18
N LEU A 137 -11.05 19.86 -0.29
CA LEU A 137 -10.95 18.49 0.20
C LEU A 137 -10.21 17.64 -0.83
N LEU A 138 -9.17 16.95 -0.38
CA LEU A 138 -8.37 16.01 -1.16
C LEU A 138 -8.61 14.60 -0.62
N PRO A 139 -9.46 13.78 -1.27
CA PRO A 139 -9.67 12.38 -0.88
C PRO A 139 -8.37 11.59 -1.09
N MET A 140 -7.75 11.13 -0.01
CA MET A 140 -6.46 10.44 -0.05
C MET A 140 -6.62 8.96 -0.45
N THR A 141 -7.36 8.68 -1.52
CA THR A 141 -7.77 7.33 -1.96
C THR A 141 -7.24 6.95 -3.33
N THR A 142 -6.48 7.82 -4.01
CA THR A 142 -5.86 7.53 -5.31
C THR A 142 -4.36 7.79 -5.27
N ARG A 143 -3.60 7.18 -6.18
CA ARG A 143 -2.19 7.53 -6.36
C ARG A 143 -2.02 9.03 -6.66
N ALA A 144 -2.88 9.58 -7.52
CA ALA A 144 -2.84 11.00 -7.87
C ALA A 144 -3.00 11.91 -6.63
N ALA A 145 -3.88 11.56 -5.68
CA ALA A 145 -4.05 12.31 -4.44
C ALA A 145 -2.79 12.29 -3.57
N TYR A 146 -2.09 11.15 -3.48
CA TYR A 146 -0.81 11.08 -2.78
C TYR A 146 0.31 11.84 -3.50
N GLN A 147 0.34 11.84 -4.83
CA GLN A 147 1.27 12.69 -5.59
C GLN A 147 1.01 14.17 -5.28
N ALA A 148 -0.26 14.59 -5.27
CA ALA A 148 -0.65 15.95 -4.91
C ALA A 148 -0.21 16.32 -3.49
N MET A 149 -0.49 15.45 -2.50
CA MET A 149 -0.02 15.65 -1.13
C MET A 149 1.51 15.75 -1.06
N CYS A 150 2.25 14.91 -1.79
CA CYS A 150 3.72 14.94 -1.80
C CYS A 150 4.29 16.22 -2.43
N ARG A 151 3.64 16.78 -3.47
CA ARG A 151 4.04 18.08 -4.06
C ARG A 151 3.96 19.23 -3.07
N LEU A 152 3.12 19.07 -2.07
CA LEU A 152 2.82 20.09 -1.11
C LEU A 152 3.50 19.81 0.24
N ALA A 153 3.84 18.55 0.52
CA ALA A 153 4.56 18.11 1.70
C ALA A 153 5.96 18.75 1.79
N GLY A 154 6.44 18.94 3.03
CA GLY A 154 7.77 19.47 3.31
C GLY A 154 7.90 21.00 3.21
N ARG A 155 6.82 21.70 2.85
CA ARG A 155 6.76 23.16 2.86
C ARG A 155 6.19 23.67 4.18
N GLU A 156 6.84 24.65 4.80
CA GLU A 156 6.38 25.24 6.06
C GLU A 156 5.07 26.03 5.91
N ASP A 157 4.78 26.55 4.72
CA ASP A 157 3.55 27.26 4.39
C ASP A 157 2.38 26.31 4.01
N TRP A 158 2.58 25.00 4.21
CA TRP A 158 1.60 23.97 3.88
C TRP A 158 1.29 23.09 5.08
N THR A 159 0.12 23.30 5.69
CA THR A 159 -0.34 22.54 6.87
C THR A 159 -1.75 21.99 6.64
N PRO A 160 -1.91 20.97 5.78
CA PRO A 160 -3.20 20.35 5.56
C PRO A 160 -3.66 19.69 6.84
N ARG A 161 -4.97 19.62 7.03
CA ARG A 161 -5.57 18.87 8.15
C ARG A 161 -6.16 17.58 7.64
N VAL A 162 -5.83 16.46 8.26
CA VAL A 162 -6.33 15.15 7.83
C VAL A 162 -7.45 14.68 8.75
N LEU A 163 -8.56 14.23 8.16
CA LEU A 163 -9.69 13.69 8.88
C LEU A 163 -9.32 12.41 9.63
N ALA A 164 -9.47 12.43 10.96
CA ALA A 164 -9.32 11.23 11.79
C ALA A 164 -10.59 10.35 11.77
N ARG A 165 -11.74 10.90 11.36
CA ARG A 165 -13.02 10.19 11.24
C ARG A 165 -13.73 10.59 9.95
N PRO A 166 -14.56 9.70 9.37
CA PRO A 166 -15.31 10.02 8.17
C PRO A 166 -16.24 11.22 8.37
N LEU A 167 -16.45 11.97 7.29
CA LEU A 167 -17.28 13.17 7.23
C LEU A 167 -18.25 13.05 6.05
N VAL A 168 -19.49 13.53 6.20
CA VAL A 168 -20.39 13.73 5.06
C VAL A 168 -20.48 15.22 4.75
N PHE A 169 -20.19 15.60 3.51
CA PHE A 169 -20.18 16.99 3.03
C PHE A 169 -20.64 17.03 1.57
N GLY A 170 -21.55 17.95 1.21
CA GLY A 170 -22.07 18.04 -0.16
C GLY A 170 -22.79 16.76 -0.63
N GLY A 171 -23.46 16.06 0.30
CA GLY A 171 -24.10 14.76 0.02
C GLY A 171 -23.13 13.59 -0.22
N ARG A 172 -21.81 13.83 -0.23
CA ARG A 172 -20.77 12.80 -0.39
C ARG A 172 -20.11 12.47 0.94
N ARG A 173 -19.78 11.19 1.12
CA ARG A 173 -19.00 10.71 2.24
C ARG A 173 -17.50 10.77 1.90
N TYR A 174 -16.73 11.38 2.79
CA TYR A 174 -15.28 11.46 2.77
C TYR A 174 -14.74 10.59 3.90
N GLU A 175 -13.87 9.65 3.54
CA GLU A 175 -13.29 8.73 4.52
C GLU A 175 -12.18 9.40 5.35
N ARG A 176 -11.80 8.73 6.45
CA ARG A 176 -10.60 9.10 7.21
C ARG A 176 -9.39 9.15 6.29
N GLY A 177 -8.48 10.07 6.55
CA GLY A 177 -7.34 10.33 5.67
C GLY A 177 -7.57 11.47 4.68
N THR A 178 -8.81 11.85 4.39
CA THR A 178 -9.08 13.01 3.52
C THR A 178 -8.41 14.25 4.09
N ALA A 179 -7.61 14.91 3.25
CA ALA A 179 -6.93 16.14 3.61
C ALA A 179 -7.82 17.35 3.33
N ILE A 180 -7.81 18.31 4.24
CA ILE A 180 -8.60 19.54 4.21
C ILE A 180 -7.63 20.71 4.22
N LEU A 181 -7.85 21.62 3.29
CA LEU A 181 -7.03 22.79 3.04
C LEU A 181 -7.89 24.03 3.16
N HIS A 182 -7.82 24.71 4.29
CA HIS A 182 -8.60 25.92 4.52
C HIS A 182 -7.96 27.12 3.81
N CYS A 183 -8.77 27.84 3.02
CA CYS A 183 -8.34 29.05 2.32
C CYS A 183 -7.92 30.17 3.29
N GLY A 184 -8.43 30.17 4.53
CA GLY A 184 -8.00 31.13 5.55
C GLY A 184 -6.66 30.81 6.20
N GLU A 185 -6.19 29.55 6.11
CA GLU A 185 -4.91 29.11 6.70
C GLU A 185 -3.75 29.16 5.69
N HIS A 186 -4.06 29.14 4.39
CA HIS A 186 -3.08 29.12 3.31
C HIS A 186 -3.35 30.31 2.40
N GLY A 187 -2.36 31.18 2.17
CA GLY A 187 -2.50 32.51 1.57
C GLY A 187 -3.28 32.61 0.26
N GLY A 188 -3.48 33.84 -0.23
CA GLY A 188 -4.41 34.14 -1.34
C GLY A 188 -4.11 33.47 -2.69
N ASP A 189 -2.95 32.84 -2.87
CA ASP A 189 -2.56 32.10 -4.08
C ASP A 189 -2.84 30.59 -3.99
N LEU A 190 -3.45 30.09 -2.91
CA LEU A 190 -3.79 28.68 -2.72
C LEU A 190 -4.49 28.06 -3.93
N ALA A 191 -5.50 28.74 -4.47
CA ALA A 191 -6.27 28.26 -5.62
C ALA A 191 -5.39 28.06 -6.86
N ALA A 192 -4.49 29.00 -7.16
CA ALA A 192 -3.60 28.91 -8.31
C ALA A 192 -2.57 27.79 -8.14
N ARG A 193 -2.05 27.60 -6.93
CA ARG A 193 -1.12 26.50 -6.60
C ARG A 193 -1.81 25.14 -6.75
N LEU A 194 -3.01 25.00 -6.21
CA LEU A 194 -3.80 23.77 -6.32
C LEU A 194 -4.19 23.47 -7.77
N ALA A 195 -4.55 24.47 -8.56
CA ALA A 195 -4.80 24.30 -9.99
C ALA A 195 -3.59 23.69 -10.72
N ALA A 196 -2.38 24.16 -10.42
CA ALA A 196 -1.15 23.63 -10.99
C ALA A 196 -0.91 22.16 -10.56
N VAL A 197 -1.14 21.85 -9.28
CA VAL A 197 -1.02 20.47 -8.76
C VAL A 197 -2.04 19.53 -9.40
N VAL A 198 -3.29 19.97 -9.56
CA VAL A 198 -4.35 19.18 -10.22
C VAL A 198 -4.01 18.98 -11.70
N ALA A 199 -3.51 20.01 -12.39
CA ALA A 199 -3.08 19.89 -13.78
C ALA A 199 -1.95 18.87 -13.96
N GLU A 200 -0.97 18.88 -13.05
CA GLU A 200 0.18 17.97 -13.05
C GLU A 200 -0.24 16.53 -12.71
N THR A 201 -0.94 16.34 -11.60
CA THR A 201 -1.22 15.01 -11.02
C THR A 201 -2.51 14.38 -11.51
N GLY A 202 -3.47 15.17 -11.97
CA GLY A 202 -4.83 14.73 -12.29
C GLY A 202 -5.66 14.33 -11.06
N CYS A 203 -5.25 14.73 -9.84
CA CYS A 203 -5.98 14.37 -8.63
C CYS A 203 -7.37 15.02 -8.57
N GLU A 204 -8.31 14.34 -7.93
CA GLU A 204 -9.57 14.95 -7.53
C GLU A 204 -9.37 15.94 -6.39
N LEU A 205 -9.95 17.13 -6.53
CA LEU A 205 -10.01 18.11 -5.46
C LEU A 205 -11.39 18.73 -5.39
N VAL A 206 -12.06 18.59 -4.24
CA VAL A 206 -13.43 19.09 -4.06
C VAL A 206 -13.42 20.45 -3.39
N SER A 207 -14.06 21.41 -4.04
CA SER A 207 -14.16 22.79 -3.62
C SER A 207 -15.32 23.01 -2.66
N ALA A 208 -15.04 23.65 -1.53
CA ALA A 208 -16.03 23.97 -0.51
C ALA A 208 -16.15 25.50 -0.36
N ASP A 209 -17.33 26.03 -0.64
CA ASP A 209 -17.68 27.45 -0.43
C ASP A 209 -18.31 27.72 0.94
N ARG A 210 -18.57 26.67 1.72
CA ARG A 210 -19.18 26.74 3.06
C ARG A 210 -18.45 25.81 4.01
N ALA A 211 -18.28 26.22 5.26
CA ALA A 211 -17.64 25.41 6.31
C ALA A 211 -18.59 24.35 6.92
N TRP A 212 -19.89 24.51 6.69
CA TRP A 212 -20.96 23.68 7.25
C TRP A 212 -22.17 23.71 6.33
N GLU A 213 -22.83 22.57 6.21
CA GLU A 213 -24.15 22.42 5.60
C GLU A 213 -25.07 21.94 6.72
N GLY A 214 -26.24 22.55 6.90
CA GLY A 214 -27.09 22.30 8.08
C GLY A 214 -27.69 20.89 8.11
N GLY A 215 -27.72 20.25 9.29
CA GLY A 215 -28.34 18.94 9.52
C GLY A 215 -27.88 18.25 10.82
N ALA A 216 -28.76 17.45 11.43
CA ALA A 216 -28.63 16.93 12.80
C ALA A 216 -27.51 15.87 13.05
N ALA A 217 -26.64 15.60 12.07
CA ALA A 217 -25.59 14.58 12.20
C ALA A 217 -24.21 14.99 11.63
N GLN A 218 -23.98 16.26 11.30
CA GLN A 218 -22.87 16.65 10.41
C GLN A 218 -21.69 17.31 11.16
N ALA A 219 -20.51 16.71 11.02
CA ALA A 219 -19.25 17.35 11.36
C ALA A 219 -19.00 18.56 10.43
N SER A 220 -18.45 19.65 10.96
CA SER A 220 -18.02 20.81 10.17
C SER A 220 -16.60 20.57 9.64
N LEU A 221 -16.27 21.20 8.51
CA LEU A 221 -14.88 21.25 8.00
C LEU A 221 -13.91 21.85 9.01
N GLY A 222 -14.38 22.68 9.95
CA GLY A 222 -13.58 23.21 11.06
C GLY A 222 -13.60 22.38 12.35
N SER A 223 -14.16 21.16 12.32
CA SER A 223 -14.26 20.33 13.52
C SER A 223 -12.88 19.88 14.01
N SER A 224 -12.74 19.68 15.33
CA SER A 224 -11.51 19.19 15.98
C SER A 224 -11.10 17.77 15.57
N TYR A 225 -11.83 17.14 14.64
CA TYR A 225 -11.56 15.79 14.15
C TYR A 225 -10.55 15.77 13.00
N ALA A 226 -10.13 16.94 12.50
CA ALA A 226 -9.05 17.06 11.53
C ALA A 226 -7.74 17.42 12.24
N ARG A 227 -6.69 16.61 12.06
CA ARG A 227 -5.38 16.81 12.68
C ARG A 227 -4.44 17.52 11.70
N PRO A 228 -3.72 18.58 12.11
CA PRO A 228 -2.72 19.20 11.24
C PRO A 228 -1.60 18.19 10.93
N VAL A 229 -1.20 18.13 9.67
CA VAL A 229 -0.05 17.36 9.20
C VAL A 229 1.19 18.21 9.41
N ARG A 230 2.14 17.68 10.18
CA ARG A 230 3.44 18.31 10.39
C ARG A 230 4.39 17.94 9.24
N PRO A 231 5.24 18.87 8.77
CA PRO A 231 6.33 18.52 7.86
C PRO A 231 7.21 17.41 8.44
N THR A 232 7.64 16.48 7.59
CA THR A 232 8.41 15.31 7.98
C THR A 232 9.73 15.26 7.22
N ARG A 233 10.85 15.20 7.95
CA ARG A 233 12.18 14.98 7.36
C ARG A 233 12.42 13.49 7.17
N LEU A 234 12.36 13.05 5.92
CA LEU A 234 12.44 11.65 5.53
C LEU A 234 13.87 11.26 5.13
N ALA A 235 14.35 10.14 5.66
CA ALA A 235 15.60 9.52 5.24
C ALA A 235 15.40 8.07 4.76
N LEU A 236 16.15 7.68 3.74
CA LEU A 236 16.22 6.30 3.25
C LEU A 236 17.61 5.75 3.53
N VAL A 237 17.70 4.63 4.25
CA VAL A 237 18.98 3.93 4.40
C VAL A 237 19.32 3.24 3.08
N THR A 238 20.53 3.49 2.59
CA THR A 238 21.03 3.01 1.30
C THR A 238 22.42 2.40 1.45
N ARG A 239 22.86 1.71 0.39
CA ARG A 239 24.15 0.99 0.29
C ARG A 239 24.25 -0.17 1.29
N GLU A 240 25.37 -0.88 1.25
CA GLU A 240 25.59 -2.02 2.15
C GLU A 240 25.35 -1.63 3.62
N PRO A 241 24.58 -2.41 4.37
CA PRO A 241 24.18 -3.79 4.07
C PRO A 241 22.75 -3.96 3.48
N THR A 242 22.08 -2.89 3.05
CA THR A 242 20.70 -2.96 2.55
C THR A 242 20.57 -3.75 1.26
N ASP A 243 19.44 -4.44 1.06
CA ASP A 243 19.08 -5.02 -0.23
C ASP A 243 18.94 -3.93 -1.30
N ALA A 244 19.67 -4.09 -2.40
CA ALA A 244 19.73 -3.09 -3.46
C ALA A 244 18.41 -2.98 -4.23
N LEU A 245 17.66 -4.09 -4.39
CA LEU A 245 16.37 -4.08 -5.07
C LEU A 245 15.33 -3.30 -4.25
N GLY A 246 15.18 -3.62 -2.97
CA GLY A 246 14.28 -2.93 -2.06
C GLY A 246 14.58 -1.43 -1.94
N ALA A 247 15.85 -1.06 -1.82
CA ALA A 247 16.27 0.35 -1.81
C ALA A 247 15.97 1.04 -3.15
N GLY A 248 16.20 0.35 -4.27
CA GLY A 248 15.93 0.86 -5.62
C GLY A 248 14.45 1.10 -5.90
N TRP A 249 13.55 0.20 -5.45
CA TRP A 249 12.10 0.40 -5.59
C TRP A 249 11.63 1.60 -4.79
N LEU A 250 12.11 1.77 -3.56
CA LEU A 250 11.80 2.94 -2.74
C LEU A 250 12.30 4.23 -3.38
N ALA A 251 13.56 4.27 -3.83
CA ALA A 251 14.13 5.43 -4.51
C ALA A 251 13.33 5.78 -5.78
N TYR A 252 12.97 4.80 -6.61
CA TYR A 252 12.12 5.03 -7.79
C TYR A 252 10.76 5.62 -7.41
N LEU A 253 10.07 5.08 -6.41
CA LEU A 253 8.79 5.60 -5.96
C LEU A 253 8.93 7.02 -5.42
N LEU A 254 9.95 7.29 -4.61
CA LEU A 254 10.20 8.61 -4.03
C LEU A 254 10.55 9.64 -5.09
N GLU A 255 11.37 9.30 -6.10
CA GLU A 255 11.90 10.27 -7.06
C GLU A 255 11.06 10.42 -8.33
N GLN A 256 10.53 9.33 -8.86
CA GLN A 256 9.92 9.28 -10.19
C GLN A 256 8.39 9.23 -10.13
N VAL A 257 7.82 8.66 -9.06
CA VAL A 257 6.37 8.52 -8.93
C VAL A 257 5.80 9.61 -8.05
N TYR A 258 6.29 9.76 -6.82
CA TYR A 258 5.74 10.69 -5.84
C TYR A 258 6.48 12.01 -5.76
N HIS A 259 7.74 12.06 -6.22
CA HIS A 259 8.67 13.18 -6.04
C HIS A 259 8.63 13.75 -4.61
N LEU A 260 8.64 12.84 -3.64
CA LEU A 260 8.68 13.15 -2.23
C LEU A 260 10.14 13.38 -1.84
N PRO A 261 10.53 14.58 -1.36
CA PRO A 261 11.90 14.84 -0.95
C PRO A 261 12.34 13.89 0.17
N TYR A 262 13.54 13.33 0.02
CA TYR A 262 14.15 12.45 1.02
C TYR A 262 15.67 12.61 1.00
N THR A 263 16.34 12.20 2.08
CA THR A 263 17.80 12.14 2.13
C THR A 263 18.29 10.68 2.10
N PRO A 264 19.09 10.27 1.10
CA PRO A 264 19.74 8.97 1.12
C PRO A 264 20.87 8.97 2.17
N LEU A 265 20.76 8.10 3.17
CA LEU A 265 21.77 7.91 4.20
C LEU A 265 22.58 6.65 3.91
N ASN A 266 23.90 6.74 3.95
CA ASN A 266 24.76 5.57 3.89
C ASN A 266 24.70 4.84 5.23
N ALA A 267 24.33 3.55 5.22
CA ALA A 267 24.15 2.77 6.43
C ALA A 267 25.40 2.77 7.35
N ARG A 268 26.62 2.77 6.81
CA ARG A 268 27.86 2.79 7.61
C ARG A 268 28.13 4.10 8.35
N GLY A 269 27.42 5.18 8.01
CA GLY A 269 27.63 6.52 8.58
C GLY A 269 26.60 6.94 9.63
N LEU A 270 25.69 6.05 10.04
CA LEU A 270 24.65 6.40 10.99
C LEU A 270 25.22 6.66 12.39
N SER A 271 24.85 7.80 12.95
CA SER A 271 25.21 8.25 14.29
C SER A 271 24.01 8.92 14.95
N ALA A 272 24.10 9.18 16.26
CA ALA A 272 23.03 9.88 16.98
C ALA A 272 22.86 11.32 16.48
N GLU A 273 23.94 11.98 16.09
CA GLU A 273 23.95 13.32 15.47
C GLU A 273 23.16 13.30 14.16
N VAL A 274 23.50 12.37 13.25
CA VAL A 274 22.83 12.24 11.95
C VAL A 274 21.35 11.90 12.11
N LEU A 275 21.00 10.93 12.96
CA LEU A 275 19.61 10.50 13.12
C LEU A 275 18.71 11.60 13.72
N ARG A 276 19.25 12.54 14.52
CA ARG A 276 18.48 13.69 15.04
C ARG A 276 17.98 14.64 13.94
N GLU A 277 18.58 14.59 12.75
CA GLU A 277 18.18 15.40 11.60
C GLU A 277 16.96 14.84 10.85
N TYR A 278 16.45 13.67 11.23
CA TYR A 278 15.34 13.02 10.54
C TYR A 278 14.27 12.58 11.51
N ASP A 279 13.04 12.55 11.01
CA ASP A 279 11.87 12.15 11.80
C ASP A 279 11.40 10.75 11.41
N VAL A 280 11.58 10.37 10.14
CA VAL A 280 11.27 9.04 9.60
C VAL A 280 12.48 8.44 8.92
N LEU A 281 12.79 7.19 9.25
CA LEU A 281 13.88 6.40 8.68
C LEU A 281 13.30 5.17 7.96
N LEU A 282 13.47 5.10 6.65
CA LEU A 282 13.08 3.95 5.84
C LEU A 282 14.24 2.95 5.81
N LEU A 283 13.94 1.71 6.20
CA LEU A 283 14.88 0.60 6.30
C LEU A 283 14.52 -0.48 5.27
N PRO A 284 15.20 -0.51 4.10
CA PRO A 284 15.04 -1.59 3.13
C PRO A 284 15.38 -2.95 3.74
N ASN A 285 14.96 -4.02 3.07
CA ASN A 285 15.17 -5.38 3.56
C ASN A 285 16.66 -5.69 3.78
N SER A 286 17.03 -6.20 4.96
CA SER A 286 18.38 -6.72 5.24
C SER A 286 18.37 -7.45 6.58
N ASP A 287 19.12 -8.54 6.68
CA ASP A 287 19.43 -9.26 7.92
C ASP A 287 20.72 -8.75 8.59
N ARG A 288 21.48 -7.90 7.90
CA ARG A 288 22.83 -7.46 8.28
C ARG A 288 22.87 -6.10 8.97
N TYR A 289 21.74 -5.62 9.49
CA TYR A 289 21.66 -4.35 10.23
C TYR A 289 22.48 -4.32 11.53
N ASP A 290 22.96 -5.47 12.03
CA ASP A 290 23.96 -5.53 13.11
C ASP A 290 25.26 -4.82 12.75
N GLN A 291 25.63 -4.77 11.47
CA GLN A 291 26.80 -4.02 10.99
C GLN A 291 26.61 -2.50 11.08
N VAL A 292 25.37 -2.05 11.32
CA VAL A 292 24.97 -0.63 11.34
C VAL A 292 24.64 -0.21 12.77
N PHE A 293 23.76 -0.95 13.44
CA PHE A 293 23.25 -0.60 14.76
C PHE A 293 23.84 -1.42 15.91
N GLY A 294 24.68 -2.43 15.61
CA GLY A 294 25.19 -3.39 16.57
C GLY A 294 24.13 -4.40 17.03
N ALA A 295 24.58 -5.45 17.72
CA ALA A 295 23.71 -6.54 18.16
C ALA A 295 22.59 -6.11 19.13
N GLU A 296 22.75 -5.01 19.85
CA GLU A 296 21.70 -4.49 20.73
C GLU A 296 20.81 -3.44 20.07
N ALA A 297 21.14 -3.00 18.85
CA ALA A 297 20.47 -1.92 18.13
C ALA A 297 20.24 -0.64 18.98
N ALA A 298 21.15 -0.36 19.93
CA ALA A 298 20.95 0.68 20.95
C ALA A 298 20.76 2.08 20.34
N LEU A 299 21.50 2.40 19.27
CA LEU A 299 21.36 3.66 18.55
C LEU A 299 19.93 3.84 18.01
N LEU A 300 19.39 2.82 17.34
CA LEU A 300 18.04 2.85 16.79
C LEU A 300 16.99 2.96 17.90
N ARG A 301 17.11 2.14 18.96
CA ARG A 301 16.18 2.16 20.10
C ARG A 301 16.13 3.52 20.79
N ASN A 302 17.30 4.14 21.00
CA ASN A 302 17.38 5.47 21.62
C ASN A 302 16.73 6.55 20.74
N TRP A 303 16.97 6.50 19.43
CA TRP A 303 16.33 7.43 18.48
C TRP A 303 14.81 7.26 18.41
N LEU A 304 14.33 6.01 18.37
CA LEU A 304 12.90 5.71 18.44
C LEU A 304 12.29 6.24 19.74
N THR A 305 12.94 5.98 20.88
CA THR A 305 12.48 6.46 22.19
C THR A 305 12.37 7.99 22.24
N ALA A 306 13.24 8.71 21.52
CA ALA A 306 13.23 10.16 21.37
C ALA A 306 12.17 10.70 20.37
N GLY A 307 11.30 9.85 19.81
CA GLY A 307 10.21 10.27 18.92
C GLY A 307 10.44 9.98 17.44
N GLY A 308 11.52 9.29 17.08
CA GLY A 308 11.78 8.83 15.72
C GLY A 308 10.79 7.75 15.25
N THR A 309 10.61 7.62 13.94
CA THR A 309 9.80 6.56 13.33
C THR A 309 10.62 5.73 12.36
N ALA A 310 10.81 4.44 12.64
CA ALA A 310 11.45 3.52 11.70
C ALA A 310 10.41 2.74 10.90
N VAL A 311 10.62 2.60 9.59
CA VAL A 311 9.75 1.85 8.69
C VAL A 311 10.56 0.74 8.01
N GLY A 312 10.33 -0.52 8.41
CA GLY A 312 11.00 -1.70 7.86
C GLY A 312 10.26 -2.29 6.67
N PHE A 313 10.98 -2.57 5.58
CA PHE A 313 10.42 -3.14 4.35
C PHE A 313 11.00 -4.53 4.07
N GLY A 314 10.27 -5.58 4.48
CA GLY A 314 10.55 -6.97 4.12
C GLY A 314 10.93 -7.87 5.29
N SER A 315 10.99 -9.16 5.01
CA SER A 315 11.04 -10.21 6.03
C SER A 315 12.35 -10.26 6.81
N GLN A 316 13.48 -9.91 6.20
CA GLN A 316 14.78 -9.97 6.86
C GLN A 316 14.93 -8.82 7.87
N VAL A 317 14.51 -7.61 7.49
CA VAL A 317 14.49 -6.49 8.44
C VAL A 317 13.45 -6.71 9.53
N ALA A 318 12.31 -7.31 9.20
CA ALA A 318 11.32 -7.75 10.17
C ALA A 318 11.89 -8.75 11.19
N SER A 319 12.47 -9.87 10.74
CA SER A 319 13.09 -10.86 11.63
C SER A 319 14.22 -10.25 12.46
N TRP A 320 15.05 -9.38 11.85
CA TRP A 320 16.11 -8.66 12.57
C TRP A 320 15.54 -7.77 13.69
N LEU A 321 14.47 -7.01 13.43
CA LEU A 321 13.81 -6.16 14.43
C LEU A 321 13.15 -6.98 15.56
N CYS A 322 12.44 -8.07 15.21
CA CYS A 322 11.79 -8.97 16.16
C CYS A 322 12.78 -9.68 17.10
N ALA A 323 14.02 -9.91 16.63
CA ALA A 323 15.07 -10.51 17.44
C ALA A 323 15.70 -9.54 18.47
N ARG A 324 15.37 -8.23 18.43
CA ARG A 324 15.94 -7.24 19.37
C ARG A 324 14.96 -6.91 20.48
N GLU A 325 15.41 -7.14 21.70
CA GLU A 325 14.66 -6.78 22.89
C GLU A 325 14.31 -5.28 22.89
N GLY A 326 13.04 -4.98 23.16
CA GLY A 326 12.52 -3.62 23.26
C GLY A 326 12.29 -2.90 21.93
N LEU A 327 12.46 -3.57 20.77
CA LEU A 327 12.09 -3.00 19.47
C LEU A 327 10.75 -3.51 18.93
N SER A 328 10.57 -4.84 18.86
CA SER A 328 9.37 -5.46 18.28
C SER A 328 9.02 -6.73 19.05
N GLY A 329 7.78 -6.83 19.52
CA GLY A 329 7.22 -8.03 20.14
C GLY A 329 6.58 -9.00 19.13
N ALA A 330 6.52 -8.64 17.85
CA ALA A 330 6.13 -9.56 16.79
C ALA A 330 7.14 -10.72 16.67
N GLY A 331 6.72 -11.82 16.06
CA GLY A 331 7.59 -13.00 15.93
C GLY A 331 7.39 -13.74 14.62
N PRO A 332 8.45 -14.31 14.03
CA PRO A 332 8.30 -15.20 12.89
C PRO A 332 7.52 -16.45 13.30
N VAL A 333 6.80 -17.04 12.35
CA VAL A 333 6.18 -18.34 12.55
C VAL A 333 7.29 -19.40 12.56
N ARG A 334 7.51 -20.01 13.72
CA ARG A 334 8.55 -21.02 13.96
C ARG A 334 8.40 -22.31 13.14
N ASP A 335 7.21 -22.56 12.57
CA ASP A 335 6.97 -23.71 11.69
C ASP A 335 7.32 -23.40 10.21
N LEU A 336 7.64 -22.15 9.88
CA LEU A 336 8.03 -21.71 8.53
C LEU A 336 9.52 -21.35 8.43
N GLU A 337 10.08 -20.85 9.53
CA GLU A 337 11.52 -20.84 9.71
C GLU A 337 11.93 -22.23 10.18
N ALA A 338 12.56 -22.99 9.29
CA ALA A 338 13.51 -24.00 9.73
C ALA A 338 14.34 -23.40 10.88
N GLU A 339 14.37 -24.03 12.06
CA GLU A 339 15.55 -23.82 12.91
C GLU A 339 16.75 -24.05 11.99
N GLY A 340 17.56 -23.00 11.79
CA GLY A 340 18.76 -23.12 10.98
C GLY A 340 19.51 -24.37 11.44
N PRO A 341 20.03 -25.20 10.52
CA PRO A 341 20.60 -26.48 10.90
C PRO A 341 21.62 -26.26 12.01
N SER A 342 21.49 -27.01 13.11
CA SER A 342 22.61 -27.12 14.02
C SER A 342 23.78 -27.70 13.21
N GLU A 343 25.02 -27.30 13.47
CA GLU A 343 26.23 -27.84 12.80
C GLU A 343 26.33 -29.39 12.85
N LYS A 344 25.43 -30.06 13.59
CA LYS A 344 25.37 -31.50 13.78
C LYS A 344 24.34 -32.24 12.91
N ASP A 345 23.43 -31.54 12.22
CA ASP A 345 22.39 -32.18 11.42
C ASP A 345 22.77 -32.22 9.94
N ALA A 346 23.38 -33.33 9.50
CA ALA A 346 23.82 -33.52 8.11
C ALA A 346 22.66 -33.69 7.09
N VAL A 347 21.42 -33.88 7.56
CA VAL A 347 20.21 -33.98 6.73
C VAL A 347 19.07 -33.25 7.44
N VAL A 348 18.62 -32.12 6.89
CA VAL A 348 17.46 -31.38 7.38
C VAL A 348 16.19 -32.13 6.94
N PRO A 349 15.31 -32.56 7.88
CA PRO A 349 14.03 -33.16 7.53
C PRO A 349 13.24 -32.28 6.56
N LEU A 350 12.57 -32.89 5.59
CA LEU A 350 11.81 -32.21 4.55
C LEU A 350 10.76 -31.21 5.12
N GLU A 351 10.10 -31.60 6.22
CA GLU A 351 9.11 -30.75 6.89
C GLU A 351 9.74 -29.47 7.46
N ARG A 352 11.06 -29.47 7.66
CA ARG A 352 11.83 -28.34 8.20
C ARG A 352 12.56 -27.54 7.13
N GLN A 353 12.45 -27.84 5.84
CA GLN A 353 13.13 -27.01 4.83
C GLN A 353 12.31 -25.75 4.51
N PRO A 354 12.90 -24.56 4.39
CA PRO A 354 12.15 -23.34 4.08
C PRO A 354 11.63 -23.40 2.64
N GLN A 355 10.31 -23.50 2.49
CA GLN A 355 9.66 -23.37 1.18
C GLN A 355 9.40 -21.91 0.89
N ARG A 356 9.70 -21.51 -0.34
CA ARG A 356 9.57 -20.13 -0.81
C ARG A 356 8.34 -20.02 -1.69
N ILE A 357 7.48 -19.07 -1.38
CA ILE A 357 6.45 -18.58 -2.30
C ILE A 357 7.16 -17.72 -3.36
N PRO A 358 7.16 -18.10 -4.65
CA PRO A 358 7.79 -17.33 -5.72
C PRO A 358 7.19 -15.92 -5.82
N GLY A 359 5.87 -15.86 -5.74
CA GLY A 359 5.08 -14.66 -5.54
C GLY A 359 3.63 -14.89 -5.93
N ALA A 360 2.72 -14.74 -4.98
CA ALA A 360 1.28 -14.87 -5.16
C ALA A 360 0.57 -13.61 -4.65
N VAL A 361 -0.74 -13.52 -4.86
CA VAL A 361 -1.58 -12.45 -4.32
C VAL A 361 -2.47 -13.04 -3.23
N ALA A 362 -2.45 -12.48 -2.03
CA ALA A 362 -3.37 -12.86 -0.96
C ALA A 362 -4.29 -11.71 -0.57
N TRP A 363 -5.46 -12.05 -0.08
CA TRP A 363 -6.41 -11.12 0.50
C TRP A 363 -6.04 -10.81 1.94
N ALA A 364 -6.20 -9.56 2.36
CA ALA A 364 -5.87 -9.09 3.69
C ALA A 364 -6.88 -8.06 4.20
N GLU A 365 -7.08 -8.06 5.51
CA GLU A 365 -7.92 -7.10 6.21
C GLU A 365 -7.05 -5.96 6.76
N THR A 366 -7.53 -4.72 6.59
CA THR A 366 -6.90 -3.54 7.18
C THR A 366 -7.54 -3.22 8.51
N ASP A 367 -6.71 -2.80 9.47
CA ASP A 367 -7.20 -2.25 10.71
C ASP A 367 -7.78 -0.85 10.44
N PRO A 368 -9.08 -0.60 10.67
CA PRO A 368 -9.57 0.76 10.81
C PRO A 368 -8.88 1.40 12.03
N TYR A 369 -9.14 2.59 12.54
CA TYR A 369 -8.38 3.11 13.71
C TYR A 369 -6.85 3.35 13.55
N SER A 370 -6.07 2.62 12.74
CA SER A 370 -4.69 2.96 12.43
C SER A 370 -4.66 4.11 11.43
N TYR A 371 -3.77 5.08 11.66
CA TYR A 371 -3.55 6.15 10.68
C TYR A 371 -2.84 5.64 9.42
N LEU A 372 -2.17 4.48 9.51
CA LEU A 372 -1.49 3.85 8.39
C LEU A 372 -2.45 3.39 7.30
N THR A 373 -3.72 3.16 7.65
CA THR A 373 -4.78 2.69 6.73
C THR A 373 -5.71 3.83 6.30
N TYR A 374 -5.27 5.08 6.42
CA TYR A 374 -5.97 6.22 5.85
C TYR A 374 -6.07 6.08 4.32
N GLY A 375 -7.28 6.21 3.78
CA GLY A 375 -7.54 5.99 2.35
C GLY A 375 -7.42 4.53 1.87
N CYS A 376 -7.27 3.57 2.78
CA CYS A 376 -7.31 2.15 2.47
C CYS A 376 -8.70 1.57 2.77
N PRO A 377 -9.23 0.68 1.92
CA PRO A 377 -10.46 -0.05 2.19
C PRO A 377 -10.25 -1.11 3.27
N ALA A 378 -11.35 -1.64 3.81
CA ALA A 378 -11.32 -2.65 4.87
C ALA A 378 -10.69 -3.97 4.43
N GLU A 379 -10.85 -4.33 3.16
CA GLU A 379 -10.21 -5.49 2.54
C GLU A 379 -9.36 -5.05 1.35
N ILE A 380 -8.14 -5.58 1.28
CA ILE A 380 -7.15 -5.28 0.26
C ILE A 380 -6.50 -6.57 -0.23
N THR A 381 -5.70 -6.47 -1.30
CA THR A 381 -4.82 -7.54 -1.75
C THR A 381 -3.37 -7.15 -1.53
N VAL A 382 -2.54 -8.14 -1.19
CA VAL A 382 -1.12 -7.94 -0.91
C VAL A 382 -0.27 -9.02 -1.62
N PRO A 383 0.97 -8.70 -2.01
CA PRO A 383 1.89 -9.72 -2.45
C PRO A 383 2.27 -10.62 -1.27
N VAL A 384 2.39 -11.92 -1.55
CA VAL A 384 3.04 -12.88 -0.66
C VAL A 384 4.22 -13.48 -1.40
N VAL A 385 5.42 -13.22 -0.92
CA VAL A 385 6.69 -13.62 -1.56
C VAL A 385 7.64 -14.05 -0.44
N GLY A 386 8.45 -15.07 -0.69
CA GLY A 386 9.40 -15.58 0.29
C GLY A 386 8.82 -16.69 1.15
N SER A 387 9.48 -16.97 2.27
CA SER A 387 9.15 -18.09 3.16
C SER A 387 8.69 -17.64 4.56
N ALA A 388 8.82 -16.36 4.89
CA ALA A 388 8.58 -15.86 6.24
C ALA A 388 7.17 -15.30 6.38
N LEU A 389 6.43 -15.79 7.38
CA LEU A 389 5.21 -15.18 7.88
C LEU A 389 5.40 -14.79 9.35
N PHE A 390 4.63 -13.82 9.80
CA PHE A 390 4.78 -13.26 11.14
C PHE A 390 3.47 -13.36 11.92
N VAL A 391 3.59 -13.62 13.22
CA VAL A 391 2.53 -13.34 14.18
C VAL A 391 2.68 -11.90 14.62
N GLY A 392 1.57 -11.17 14.64
CA GLY A 392 1.55 -9.79 15.10
C GLY A 392 1.99 -9.66 16.56
N PRO A 393 2.43 -8.46 16.97
CA PRO A 393 2.92 -8.22 18.32
C PRO A 393 1.80 -8.31 19.37
N PRO A 394 2.06 -8.90 20.55
CA PRO A 394 1.07 -8.95 21.64
C PRO A 394 0.66 -7.57 22.17
N ALA A 395 1.61 -6.63 22.24
CA ALA A 395 1.42 -5.28 22.79
C ALA A 395 1.34 -4.19 21.70
N GLY A 396 1.36 -4.58 20.42
CA GLY A 396 1.28 -3.68 19.29
C GLY A 396 -0.04 -3.80 18.54
N ARG A 397 -0.04 -3.29 17.31
CA ARG A 397 -1.21 -3.27 16.42
C ARG A 397 -0.86 -3.95 15.11
N THR A 398 -1.56 -5.02 14.78
CA THR A 398 -1.53 -5.61 13.43
C THR A 398 -2.35 -4.73 12.51
N VAL A 399 -1.67 -3.99 11.63
CA VAL A 399 -2.26 -2.98 10.73
C VAL A 399 -2.87 -3.65 9.49
N VAL A 400 -2.22 -4.69 8.98
CA VAL A 400 -2.71 -5.51 7.87
C VAL A 400 -2.54 -6.98 8.24
N ARG A 401 -3.63 -7.73 8.19
CA ARG A 401 -3.69 -9.15 8.53
C ARG A 401 -4.16 -9.96 7.34
N LEU A 402 -3.43 -11.02 6.98
CA LEU A 402 -3.84 -11.92 5.92
C LEU A 402 -5.17 -12.62 6.28
N SER A 403 -6.09 -12.66 5.32
CA SER A 403 -7.40 -13.29 5.48
C SER A 403 -7.34 -14.80 5.24
N ALA A 404 -8.46 -15.49 5.45
CA ALA A 404 -8.60 -16.91 5.13
C ALA A 404 -9.01 -17.17 3.66
N ARG A 405 -9.21 -16.13 2.84
CA ARG A 405 -9.56 -16.32 1.42
C ARG A 405 -8.39 -16.98 0.68
N PRO A 406 -8.67 -17.88 -0.28
CA PRO A 406 -7.63 -18.48 -1.10
C PRO A 406 -6.79 -17.40 -1.81
N PRO A 407 -5.45 -17.56 -1.85
CA PRO A 407 -4.60 -16.69 -2.66
C PRO A 407 -4.81 -16.97 -4.15
N VAL A 408 -4.51 -15.98 -4.98
CA VAL A 408 -4.43 -16.09 -6.45
C VAL A 408 -2.98 -16.34 -6.84
N GLY A 409 -2.75 -17.33 -7.70
CA GLY A 409 -1.43 -17.82 -8.07
C GLY A 409 -0.96 -18.95 -7.15
N TRP A 410 0.17 -19.55 -7.52
CA TRP A 410 0.67 -20.73 -6.83
C TRP A 410 1.36 -20.40 -5.51
N VAL A 411 0.81 -21.00 -4.45
CA VAL A 411 1.36 -21.08 -3.11
C VAL A 411 1.48 -22.57 -2.76
N PRO A 412 2.63 -23.03 -2.23
CA PRO A 412 2.79 -24.41 -1.81
C PRO A 412 1.66 -24.87 -0.88
N GLN A 413 1.12 -26.06 -1.11
CA GLN A 413 -0.09 -26.53 -0.41
C GLN A 413 0.03 -26.45 1.12
N ARG A 414 1.21 -26.79 1.67
CA ARG A 414 1.46 -26.73 3.12
C ARG A 414 1.51 -25.32 3.71
N MET A 415 1.77 -24.30 2.89
CA MET A 415 1.82 -22.89 3.33
C MET A 415 0.44 -22.22 3.27
N ARG A 416 -0.48 -22.68 2.40
CA ARG A 416 -1.81 -22.06 2.23
C ARG A 416 -2.59 -21.93 3.55
N PRO A 417 -2.71 -22.97 4.41
CA PRO A 417 -3.43 -22.85 5.68
C PRO A 417 -2.73 -21.92 6.68
N GLN A 418 -1.44 -21.65 6.49
CA GLN A 418 -0.65 -20.84 7.42
C GLN A 418 -0.74 -19.35 7.14
N LEU A 419 -1.23 -18.94 5.97
CA LEU A 419 -1.42 -17.52 5.60
C LEU A 419 -2.44 -16.84 6.51
N ALA A 420 -3.56 -17.51 6.78
CA ALA A 420 -4.67 -16.91 7.50
C ALA A 420 -4.26 -16.40 8.89
N GLY A 421 -4.63 -15.16 9.19
CA GLY A 421 -4.38 -14.52 10.49
C GLY A 421 -2.96 -13.97 10.69
N ARG A 422 -2.04 -14.17 9.75
CA ARG A 422 -0.67 -13.65 9.87
C ARG A 422 -0.59 -12.16 9.65
N ALA A 423 0.33 -11.52 10.37
CA ALA A 423 0.61 -10.10 10.22
C ALA A 423 1.43 -9.88 8.95
N TRP A 424 0.88 -9.05 8.06
CA TRP A 424 1.59 -8.55 6.89
C TRP A 424 2.20 -7.17 7.14
N CYS A 425 1.52 -6.35 7.95
CA CYS A 425 2.03 -5.07 8.45
C CYS A 425 1.65 -4.92 9.93
N TRP A 426 2.56 -4.42 10.76
CA TRP A 426 2.28 -4.08 12.15
C TRP A 426 2.97 -2.79 12.57
N GLN A 427 2.51 -2.27 13.70
CA GLN A 427 2.95 -1.03 14.31
C GLN A 427 3.13 -1.24 15.82
N GLU A 428 4.25 -0.75 16.36
CA GLU A 428 4.58 -0.81 17.79
C GLU A 428 5.11 0.53 18.27
N ARG A 429 4.74 0.94 19.49
CA ARG A 429 5.30 2.14 20.12
C ARG A 429 6.61 1.79 20.81
N VAL A 430 7.62 2.64 20.61
CA VAL A 430 8.91 2.53 21.28
C VAL A 430 9.21 3.90 21.89
N GLY A 431 8.92 4.06 23.18
CA GLY A 431 8.96 5.37 23.85
C GLY A 431 8.01 6.38 23.21
N ALA A 432 8.51 7.57 22.86
CA ALA A 432 7.72 8.58 22.16
C ALA A 432 7.55 8.27 20.67
N GLY A 433 8.41 7.44 20.09
CA GLY A 433 8.38 7.08 18.68
C GLY A 433 7.64 5.78 18.39
N GLN A 434 7.93 5.22 17.22
CA GLN A 434 7.26 4.01 16.77
C GLN A 434 8.06 3.24 15.72
N LEU A 435 7.75 1.96 15.62
CA LEU A 435 8.20 1.06 14.58
C LEU A 435 6.99 0.69 13.71
N VAL A 436 7.14 0.77 12.40
CA VAL A 436 6.20 0.23 11.41
C VAL A 436 6.95 -0.80 10.58
N VAL A 437 6.41 -2.01 10.46
CA VAL A 437 7.10 -3.09 9.75
C VAL A 437 6.16 -3.73 8.75
N PHE A 438 6.65 -3.90 7.54
CA PHE A 438 6.01 -4.68 6.49
C PHE A 438 6.77 -6.00 6.32
N ALA A 439 6.09 -7.13 6.55
CA ALA A 439 6.68 -8.46 6.38
C ALA A 439 7.14 -8.71 4.94
N ILE A 440 6.39 -8.16 3.98
CA ILE A 440 6.74 -8.13 2.56
C ILE A 440 6.68 -6.67 2.12
N PRO A 441 7.65 -6.16 1.33
CA PRO A 441 7.65 -4.76 0.94
C PRO A 441 6.37 -4.38 0.17
N PRO A 442 5.56 -3.40 0.63
CA PRO A 442 4.47 -2.82 -0.20
C PRO A 442 4.98 -2.29 -1.54
N THR A 443 6.27 -1.94 -1.59
CA THR A 443 6.96 -1.38 -2.74
C THR A 443 7.50 -2.44 -3.70
N PHE A 444 7.17 -3.72 -3.51
CA PHE A 444 7.68 -4.81 -4.34
C PHE A 444 7.50 -4.51 -5.84
N ARG A 445 8.63 -4.33 -6.53
CA ARG A 445 8.73 -3.93 -7.95
C ARG A 445 8.00 -2.63 -8.32
N ALA A 446 7.71 -1.77 -7.35
CA ALA A 446 6.91 -0.55 -7.53
C ALA A 446 5.57 -0.78 -8.25
N SER A 447 4.99 -1.98 -8.09
CA SER A 447 3.86 -2.46 -8.92
C SER A 447 2.53 -2.54 -8.17
N TRP A 448 2.47 -1.98 -6.96
CA TRP A 448 1.32 -2.04 -6.05
C TRP A 448 0.84 -0.64 -5.59
N PRO A 449 0.24 0.17 -6.49
CA PRO A 449 -0.23 1.53 -6.22
C PRO A 449 -1.08 1.69 -4.96
N MET A 450 -2.00 0.75 -4.72
CA MET A 450 -2.89 0.79 -3.57
C MET A 450 -2.11 0.60 -2.25
N LEU A 451 -1.07 -0.24 -2.24
CA LEU A 451 -0.24 -0.47 -1.07
C LEU A 451 0.71 0.68 -0.77
N ASP A 452 0.99 1.53 -1.76
CA ASP A 452 1.82 2.71 -1.56
C ASP A 452 1.25 3.65 -0.49
N ARG A 453 -0.09 3.67 -0.36
CA ARG A 453 -0.82 4.44 0.67
C ARG A 453 -0.33 4.10 2.08
N LEU A 454 -0.05 2.84 2.38
CA LEU A 454 0.34 2.39 3.71
C LEU A 454 1.68 3.00 4.16
N TRP A 455 2.70 2.92 3.30
CA TRP A 455 4.03 3.43 3.64
C TRP A 455 4.11 4.96 3.49
N LEU A 456 3.35 5.55 2.56
CA LEU A 456 3.23 7.01 2.46
C LEU A 456 2.53 7.60 3.68
N ASN A 457 1.53 6.93 4.25
CA ASN A 457 0.93 7.34 5.52
C ASN A 457 1.96 7.34 6.65
N ALA A 458 2.86 6.36 6.70
CA ALA A 458 3.99 6.40 7.64
C ALA A 458 4.93 7.58 7.34
N ALA A 459 5.30 7.81 6.08
CA ALA A 459 6.22 8.87 5.69
C ALA A 459 5.66 10.28 5.90
N LEU A 460 4.36 10.49 5.70
CA LEU A 460 3.72 11.80 5.74
C LEU A 460 3.15 12.12 7.13
N TYR A 461 2.57 11.14 7.83
CA TYR A 461 1.76 11.40 9.03
C TYR A 461 2.38 10.94 10.34
N ALA A 462 3.46 10.17 10.34
CA ALA A 462 4.05 9.63 11.57
C ALA A 462 4.37 10.71 12.61
N THR A 463 4.97 11.81 12.20
CA THR A 463 5.34 12.97 13.06
C THR A 463 4.14 13.64 13.74
N SER A 464 2.96 13.53 13.11
CA SER A 464 1.70 14.08 13.62
C SER A 464 1.04 13.13 14.64
N HIS A 465 1.57 11.91 14.79
CA HIS A 465 1.05 10.86 15.67
C HIS A 465 2.04 10.43 16.76
N THR A 466 3.34 10.71 16.63
CA THR A 466 4.36 10.39 17.65
C THR A 466 4.73 11.55 18.56
N ARG A 467 4.71 12.78 18.06
CA ARG A 467 4.99 13.97 18.86
C ARG A 467 3.66 14.57 19.30
N GLU A 468 3.46 14.79 20.60
CA GLU A 468 2.38 15.68 21.08
C GLU A 468 2.87 17.12 21.07
#